data_AF-A0A087G2X1-F1
#
_entry.id   AF-A0A087G2X1-F1
#
_cell.length_a   1.000
_cell.length_b   1.000
_cell.length_c   1.000
_cell.angle_alpha   90.00
_cell.angle_beta   90.00
_cell.angle_gamma   90.00
#
_symmetry.space_group_name_H-M   'P 1'
#
loop_
_entity.id
_entity.type
_entity.pdbx_description
1 polymer ?
#
loop_
_entity_poly.entity_id
_entity_poly.type
_entity_poly.pdbx_seq_one_letter_code
_entity_poly.pdbx_strand_id
1 'polypeptide(L)'
;MLKRTLMALYHPNNQYVVHLDRESSPEERLDLSDFVANQSLFKNVRMIVKANFVTYRGPTMVANTLHAAAILLRDGGHWDWFINLSASDYPLVTQDGNEIVNT
;
A
#
# COMPACT_ATOMS: atom_id res chain seq x y z
N MET A 1 -9.75 -1.93 7.09
CA MET A 1 -10.07 -1.30 5.78
C MET A 1 -8.98 -1.50 4.74
N LEU A 2 -7.70 -1.49 5.11
CA LEU A 2 -6.56 -1.63 4.20
C LEU A 2 -6.70 -2.72 3.14
N LYS A 3 -7.02 -3.97 3.52
CA LYS A 3 -7.17 -5.10 2.57
C LYS A 3 -8.21 -4.79 1.49
N ARG A 4 -9.36 -4.23 1.87
CA ARG A 4 -10.44 -3.84 0.96
C ARG A 4 -10.01 -2.72 0.02
N THR A 5 -9.37 -1.67 0.56
CA THR A 5 -8.86 -0.55 -0.26
C THR A 5 -7.81 -1.02 -1.25
N LEU A 6 -6.87 -1.87 -0.83
CA LEU A 6 -5.85 -2.43 -1.72
C LEU A 6 -6.47 -3.24 -2.86
N MET A 7 -7.46 -4.08 -2.57
CA MET A 7 -8.19 -4.83 -3.60
C MET A 7 -8.92 -3.91 -4.58
N ALA A 8 -9.55 -2.84 -4.09
CA ALA A 8 -10.26 -1.87 -4.94
C ALA A 8 -9.31 -1.06 -5.84
N LEU A 9 -8.07 -0.82 -5.39
CA LEU A 9 -7.06 -0.08 -6.14
C LEU A 9 -6.21 -0.95 -7.06
N TYR A 10 -6.23 -2.28 -6.87
CA TYR A 10 -5.29 -3.18 -7.50
C TYR A 10 -5.44 -3.19 -9.04
N HIS A 11 -4.31 -3.06 -9.73
CA HIS A 11 -4.17 -3.20 -11.16
C HIS A 11 -2.79 -3.79 -11.48
N PRO A 12 -2.67 -4.75 -12.42
CA PRO A 12 -1.39 -5.43 -12.69
C PRO A 12 -0.29 -4.51 -13.23
N ASN A 13 -0.65 -3.37 -13.83
CA ASN A 13 0.33 -2.43 -14.40
C ASN A 13 0.83 -1.38 -13.39
N ASN A 14 0.29 -1.35 -12.17
CA ASN A 14 0.69 -0.42 -11.13
C ASN A 14 1.75 -1.05 -10.21
N GLN A 15 2.29 -0.25 -9.28
CA GLN A 15 3.23 -0.74 -8.26
C GLN A 15 2.75 -0.30 -6.88
N TYR A 16 2.76 -1.23 -5.92
CA TYR A 16 2.23 -0.98 -4.59
C TYR A 16 3.29 -1.26 -3.52
N VAL A 17 3.40 -0.33 -2.58
CA VAL A 17 4.11 -0.54 -1.31
C VAL A 17 3.11 -0.36 -0.19
N VAL A 18 2.98 -1.37 0.66
CA VAL A 18 2.07 -1.37 1.80
C VAL A 18 2.91 -1.30 3.07
N HIS A 19 2.60 -0.31 3.90
CA HIS A 19 3.18 -0.15 5.22
C HIS A 19 2.07 -0.29 6.26
N LEU A 20 2.31 -1.08 7.29
CA LEU A 20 1.46 -1.09 8.48
C LEU A 20 2.21 -0.37 9.61
N ASP A 21 1.51 0.47 10.36
CA ASP A 21 2.10 1.20 11.46
C ASP A 21 2.76 0.24 12.47
N ARG A 22 3.83 0.68 13.11
CA ARG A 22 4.51 -0.09 14.15
C ARG A 22 3.63 -0.27 15.39
N GLU A 23 2.69 0.63 15.63
CA GLU A 23 1.68 0.49 16.70
C GLU A 23 0.69 -0.65 16.44
N SER A 24 0.55 -1.12 15.20
CA SER A 24 -0.26 -2.30 14.89
C SER A 24 0.30 -3.57 15.54
N SER A 25 -0.61 -4.45 15.93
CA SER A 25 -0.24 -5.66 16.67
C SER A 25 0.60 -6.61 15.80
N PRO A 26 1.41 -7.51 16.40
CA PRO A 26 2.10 -8.55 15.65
C PRO A 26 1.14 -9.43 14.82
N GLU A 27 -0.05 -9.70 15.35
CA GLU A 27 -1.09 -10.49 14.69
C GLU A 27 -1.63 -9.76 13.45
N GLU A 28 -1.91 -8.45 13.53
CA GLU A 28 -2.33 -7.66 12.37
C GLU A 28 -1.25 -7.60 11.29
N ARG A 29 0.02 -7.49 11.70
CA ARG A 29 1.17 -7.52 10.77
C ARG A 29 1.29 -8.87 10.07
N LEU A 30 1.14 -9.97 10.81
CA LEU A 30 1.17 -11.31 10.24
C LEU A 30 -0.01 -11.54 9.29
N ASP A 31 -1.22 -11.15 9.71
CA ASP A 31 -2.45 -11.27 8.90
C ASP A 31 -2.37 -10.47 7.59
N LEU A 32 -1.71 -9.31 7.58
CA LEU A 32 -1.45 -8.56 6.36
C LEU A 32 -0.38 -9.21 5.49
N SER A 33 0.71 -9.69 6.10
CA SER A 33 1.79 -10.39 5.41
C SER A 33 1.26 -11.63 4.70
N ASP A 34 0.47 -12.45 5.40
CA ASP A 34 -0.14 -13.67 4.87
C ASP A 34 -1.15 -13.34 3.76
N PHE A 35 -1.94 -12.28 3.93
CA PHE A 35 -2.86 -11.83 2.89
C PHE A 35 -2.13 -11.44 1.60
N VAL A 36 -1.03 -10.70 1.70
CA VAL A 36 -0.25 -10.31 0.52
C VAL A 36 0.45 -11.53 -0.11
N ALA A 37 1.02 -12.41 0.70
CA ALA A 37 1.75 -13.58 0.22
C ALA A 37 0.85 -14.64 -0.44
N ASN A 38 -0.36 -14.83 0.06
CA ASN A 38 -1.29 -15.85 -0.43
C ASN A 38 -2.08 -15.41 -1.68
N GLN A 39 -2.03 -14.14 -2.07
CA GLN A 39 -2.75 -13.64 -3.23
C GLN A 39 -1.90 -13.74 -4.50
N SER A 40 -2.19 -14.73 -5.34
CA SER A 40 -1.41 -15.04 -6.57
C SER A 40 -1.31 -13.88 -7.58
N LEU A 41 -2.26 -12.94 -7.54
CA LEU A 41 -2.28 -11.74 -8.37
C LEU A 41 -1.26 -10.69 -7.90
N PHE A 42 -0.90 -10.66 -6.61
CA PHE A 42 -0.13 -9.57 -5.99
C PHE A 42 1.39 -9.61 -6.27
N LYS A 43 1.78 -9.89 -7.51
CA LYS A 43 3.19 -9.89 -7.96
C LYS A 43 3.86 -8.52 -7.87
N ASN A 44 3.07 -7.46 -7.85
CA ASN A 44 3.46 -6.04 -7.84
C ASN A 44 3.12 -5.33 -6.52
N VAL A 45 2.78 -6.09 -5.47
CA VAL A 45 2.52 -5.56 -4.12
C VAL A 45 3.68 -5.96 -3.19
N ARG A 46 4.27 -4.99 -2.50
CA ARG A 46 5.37 -5.20 -1.56
C ARG A 46 4.96 -4.72 -0.18
N MET A 47 5.05 -5.57 0.84
CA MET A 47 4.88 -5.16 2.23
C MET A 47 6.23 -4.76 2.84
N ILE A 48 6.27 -3.61 3.51
CA ILE A 48 7.43 -3.23 4.33
C ILE A 48 7.37 -4.02 5.65
N VAL A 49 8.18 -5.07 5.76
CA VAL A 49 8.23 -5.94 6.96
C VAL A 49 9.10 -5.33 8.06
N LYS A 50 10.10 -4.53 7.69
CA LYS A 50 10.98 -3.84 8.64
C LYS A 50 10.32 -2.52 9.06
N ALA A 51 9.46 -2.58 10.08
CA ALA A 51 8.67 -1.45 10.56
C ALA A 51 9.58 -0.30 11.03
N ASN A 52 9.71 0.74 10.20
CA ASN A 52 10.27 2.03 10.61
C ASN A 52 9.28 2.69 11.58
N PHE A 53 9.78 3.40 12.59
CA PHE A 53 8.93 4.11 13.55
C PHE A 53 8.12 5.18 12.81
N VAL A 54 6.79 5.06 12.78
CA VAL A 54 5.88 6.10 12.29
C VAL A 54 5.18 6.74 13.48
N THR A 55 5.20 8.06 13.55
CA THR A 55 4.51 8.89 14.54
C THR A 55 3.72 9.94 13.76
N TYR A 56 2.39 9.84 13.82
CA TYR A 56 1.45 10.58 12.95
C TYR A 56 1.60 12.11 12.96
N ARG A 57 2.19 12.70 14.02
CA ARG A 57 2.45 14.15 14.16
C ARG A 57 3.95 14.51 14.12
N GLY A 58 4.80 13.56 13.73
CA GLY A 58 6.26 13.72 13.68
C GLY A 58 6.83 13.66 12.26
N PRO A 59 8.15 13.88 12.10
CA PRO A 59 8.85 13.82 10.80
C PRO A 59 8.78 12.42 10.13
N THR A 60 8.27 11.45 10.85
CA THR A 60 8.20 10.04 10.50
C THR A 60 7.13 9.70 9.46
N MET A 61 6.06 10.50 9.32
CA MET A 61 5.10 10.36 8.21
C MET A 61 5.75 10.68 6.85
N VAL A 62 6.56 11.75 6.82
CA VAL A 62 7.37 12.11 5.65
C VAL A 62 8.43 11.04 5.41
N ALA A 63 9.12 10.59 6.46
CA ALA A 63 10.10 9.52 6.35
C ALA A 63 9.50 8.21 5.80
N ASN A 64 8.30 7.83 6.22
CA ASN A 64 7.59 6.66 5.71
C ASN A 64 7.28 6.80 4.21
N THR A 65 6.79 7.97 3.81
CA THR A 65 6.48 8.27 2.40
C THR A 65 7.74 8.20 1.54
N LEU A 66 8.84 8.83 1.99
CA LEU A 66 10.14 8.79 1.32
C LEU A 66 10.73 7.39 1.27
N HIS A 67 10.53 6.59 2.32
CA HIS A 67 10.98 5.20 2.34
C HIS A 67 10.25 4.35 1.31
N ALA A 68 8.92 4.49 1.21
CA ALA A 68 8.13 3.81 0.18
C ALA A 68 8.55 4.26 -1.24
N ALA A 69 8.74 5.56 -1.45
CA ALA A 69 9.24 6.10 -2.72
C ALA A 69 10.62 5.53 -3.09
N ALA A 70 11.55 5.44 -2.13
CA ALA A 70 12.88 4.86 -2.35
C ALA A 70 12.81 3.38 -2.76
N ILE A 71 11.90 2.60 -2.16
CA ILE A 71 11.67 1.20 -2.55
C ILE A 71 11.13 1.12 -3.98
N LEU A 72 10.15 1.96 -4.34
CA LEU A 72 9.58 1.98 -5.69
C LEU A 72 10.58 2.46 -6.76
N LEU A 73 11.44 3.42 -6.43
CA LEU A 73 12.50 3.88 -7.33
C LEU A 73 13.56 2.80 -7.59
N ARG A 74 13.87 1.98 -6.57
CA ARG A 74 14.89 0.93 -6.68
C ARG A 74 14.35 -0.35 -7.32
N ASP A 75 13.19 -0.81 -6.86
CA ASP A 75 12.68 -2.15 -7.11
C ASP A 75 11.33 -2.17 -7.84
N GLY A 76 10.71 -1.00 -8.07
CA GLY A 76 9.37 -0.87 -8.65
C GLY A 76 9.30 -0.94 -10.18
N GLY A 77 10.43 -0.89 -10.88
CA GLY A 77 10.45 -0.85 -12.35
C GLY A 77 9.97 0.50 -12.89
N HIS A 78 9.17 0.49 -13.97
CA HIS A 78 8.68 1.70 -14.62
C HIS A 78 7.31 2.12 -14.06
N TRP A 79 7.23 3.37 -13.61
CA TRP A 79 6.01 4.05 -13.16
C TRP A 79 6.21 5.55 -13.34
N ASP A 80 5.11 6.29 -13.53
CA ASP A 80 5.17 7.72 -13.85
C ASP A 80 4.73 8.62 -12.68
N TRP A 81 3.82 8.13 -11.84
CA TRP A 81 3.21 8.90 -10.75
C TRP A 81 3.36 8.18 -9.42
N PHE A 82 3.65 8.94 -8.38
CA PHE A 82 3.64 8.47 -6.99
C PHE A 82 2.41 9.05 -6.28
N ILE A 83 1.56 8.17 -5.75
CA ILE A 83 0.34 8.55 -5.03
C ILE A 83 0.41 7.93 -3.63
N ASN A 84 0.49 8.77 -2.59
CA ASN A 84 0.43 8.30 -1.21
C ASN A 84 -1.02 8.23 -0.73
N LEU A 85 -1.40 7.12 -0.11
CA LEU A 85 -2.73 6.88 0.44
C LEU A 85 -2.61 6.36 1.87
N SER A 86 -3.63 6.64 2.67
CA SER A 86 -3.84 6.09 4.01
C SER A 86 -4.91 4.98 3.98
N ALA A 87 -5.06 4.26 5.09
CA ALA A 87 -6.12 3.25 5.22
C ALA A 87 -7.54 3.83 5.32
N SER A 88 -7.66 5.15 5.47
CA SER A 88 -8.93 5.89 5.50
C SER A 88 -9.37 6.37 4.11
N ASP A 89 -8.49 6.32 3.12
CA ASP A 89 -8.80 6.67 1.74
C ASP A 89 -9.52 5.52 1.02
N TYR A 90 -10.36 5.87 0.04
CA TYR A 90 -11.05 4.92 -0.81
C TYR A 90 -11.23 5.49 -2.23
N PRO A 91 -10.98 4.71 -3.29
CA PRO A 91 -11.17 5.20 -4.66
C PRO A 91 -12.66 5.48 -4.92
N LEU A 92 -12.95 6.58 -5.63
CA LEU A 92 -14.29 6.89 -6.13
C LEU A 92 -14.46 6.50 -7.61
N VAL A 93 -13.34 6.32 -8.31
CA VAL A 93 -13.27 5.95 -9.72
C VAL A 93 -12.40 4.71 -9.88
N THR A 94 -12.72 3.89 -10.88
CA THR A 94 -11.91 2.75 -11.29
C THR A 94 -10.62 3.22 -11.99
N GLN A 95 -9.63 2.32 -12.08
CA GLN A 95 -8.36 2.59 -12.76
C GLN A 95 -8.54 2.89 -14.26
N ASP A 96 -9.59 2.33 -14.88
CA ASP A 96 -9.91 2.51 -16.29
C ASP A 96 -10.82 3.72 -16.58
N GLY A 97 -11.10 4.55 -15.56
CA GLY A 97 -11.86 5.80 -15.72
C GLY A 97 -13.38 5.67 -15.63
N ASN A 98 -13.92 4.49 -15.32
CA ASN A 98 -15.36 4.31 -15.03
C ASN A 98 -15.65 4.54 -13.54
N GLU A 99 -16.86 4.98 -13.18
CA GLU A 99 -17.28 5.07 -11.78
C GLU A 99 -17.35 3.68 -11.13
N ILE A 100 -17.04 3.60 -9.83
CA ILE A 100 -17.26 2.36 -9.05
C ILE A 100 -18.77 2.24 -8.81
N VAL A 101 -19.46 1.50 -9.68
CA VAL A 101 -20.87 1.16 -9.47
C VAL A 101 -20.94 0.17 -8.31
N ASN A 102 -21.62 0.52 -7.22
CA ASN A 102 -21.85 -0.37 -6.10
C ASN A 102 -22.67 -1.60 -6.56
N THR A 103 -22.01 -2.70 -6.88
CA THR A 103 -22.61 -4.04 -7.00
C THR A 103 -22.48 -4.80 -5.70
#